data_AF-A0A7S1IYT6-F1
#
_entry.id   AF-A0A7S1IYT6-F1
#
_cell.length_a   1.000
_cell.length_b   1.000
_cell.length_c   1.000
_cell.angle_alpha   90.00
_cell.angle_beta   90.00
_cell.angle_gamma   90.00
#
_symmetry.space_group_name_H-M   'P 1'
#
loop_
_entity.id
_entity.type
_entity.pdbx_description
1 polymer ?
#
loop_
_entity_poly.entity_id
_entity_poly.type
_entity_poly.pdbx_seq_one_letter_code
_entity_poly.pdbx_strand_id
1 'polypeptide(L)'
;WFVAGRSYDLGHMKFATTAKLLEKHHYAMAYIVFVSFCVGYAVIAGALVSMICPMAAGSGISEVKTYLNGVSIHGLLDCKTLFCKLVGITFTIASGIIAGKEGPFIHAGAIVGSGLSRS
;
A
#
# COMPACT_ATOMS: atom_id res chain seq x y z
N TRP A 1 -7.54 -3.91 9.60
CA TRP A 1 -8.16 -5.25 9.53
C TRP A 1 -8.29 -5.76 8.10
N PHE A 2 -8.93 -5.05 7.15
CA PHE A 2 -8.96 -5.48 5.74
C PHE A 2 -7.58 -5.49 5.03
N VAL A 3 -6.84 -4.38 5.08
CA VAL A 3 -5.47 -4.29 4.52
C VAL A 3 -4.54 -5.32 5.16
N ALA A 4 -4.55 -5.40 6.49
CA ALA A 4 -3.73 -6.35 7.24
C ALA A 4 -4.05 -7.82 6.88
N GLY A 5 -5.32 -8.19 6.78
CA GLY A 5 -5.73 -9.55 6.43
C GLY A 5 -5.27 -9.94 5.02
N ARG A 6 -5.50 -9.06 4.03
CA ARG A 6 -5.05 -9.31 2.65
C ARG A 6 -3.53 -9.34 2.53
N SER A 7 -2.82 -8.40 3.16
CA SER A 7 -1.34 -8.43 3.18
C SER A 7 -0.81 -9.71 3.83
N TYR A 8 -1.47 -10.22 4.88
CA TYR A 8 -1.09 -11.45 5.55
C TYR A 8 -1.31 -12.68 4.67
N ASP A 9 -2.45 -12.79 3.99
CA ASP A 9 -2.73 -13.89 3.05
C ASP A 9 -1.71 -13.94 1.90
N LEU A 10 -1.45 -12.78 1.27
CA LEU A 10 -0.45 -12.67 0.19
C LEU A 10 0.97 -12.98 0.70
N GLY A 11 1.28 -12.55 1.93
CA GLY A 11 2.52 -12.89 2.61
C GLY A 11 2.65 -14.40 2.84
N HIS A 12 1.60 -15.04 3.33
CA HIS A 12 1.59 -16.48 3.62
C HIS A 12 1.84 -17.30 2.35
N MET A 13 1.24 -16.92 1.21
CA MET A 13 1.50 -17.56 -0.08
C MET A 13 2.98 -17.47 -0.49
N LYS A 14 3.60 -16.29 -0.34
CA LYS A 14 5.03 -16.07 -0.62
C LYS A 14 5.92 -16.95 0.27
N PHE A 15 5.67 -16.93 1.58
CA PHE A 15 6.46 -17.68 2.54
C PHE A 15 6.26 -19.19 2.42
N ALA A 16 5.03 -19.66 2.20
CA ALA A 16 4.75 -21.09 2.02
C ALA A 16 5.43 -21.65 0.75
N THR A 17 5.44 -20.89 -0.33
CA THR A 17 6.13 -21.30 -1.58
C THR A 17 7.64 -21.32 -1.38
N THR A 18 8.19 -20.29 -0.75
CA THR A 18 9.64 -20.19 -0.46
C THR A 18 10.10 -21.30 0.49
N ALA A 19 9.32 -21.60 1.54
CA ALA A 19 9.61 -22.65 2.51
C ALA A 19 9.67 -24.04 1.88
N LYS A 20 8.72 -24.36 0.98
CA LYS A 20 8.71 -25.64 0.24
C LYS A 20 9.95 -25.83 -0.65
N LEU A 21 10.51 -24.76 -1.20
CA LEU A 21 11.76 -24.83 -1.98
C LEU A 21 13.00 -24.95 -1.08
N LEU A 22 12.94 -24.33 0.10
CA LEU A 22 14.01 -24.39 1.09
C LEU A 22 14.17 -25.80 1.67
N GLU A 23 13.06 -26.49 1.96
CA GLU A 23 13.05 -27.89 2.43
C GLU A 23 13.66 -28.86 1.42
N LYS A 24 13.57 -28.55 0.12
CA LYS A 24 14.21 -29.34 -0.95
C LYS A 24 15.71 -29.06 -1.11
N HIS A 25 16.36 -28.37 -0.17
CA HIS A 25 17.77 -27.94 -0.22
C HIS A 25 18.16 -27.07 -1.43
N HIS A 26 17.19 -26.47 -2.13
CA HIS A 26 17.44 -25.60 -3.29
C HIS A 26 17.49 -24.12 -2.87
N TYR A 27 18.51 -23.73 -2.09
CA TYR A 27 18.63 -22.39 -1.49
C TYR A 27 18.62 -21.24 -2.52
N ALA A 28 19.36 -21.40 -3.64
CA ALA A 28 19.42 -20.38 -4.68
C ALA A 28 18.06 -20.13 -5.34
N MET A 29 17.31 -21.21 -5.64
CA MET A 29 15.97 -21.09 -6.23
C MET A 29 14.96 -20.52 -5.23
N ALA A 30 15.03 -20.92 -3.95
CA ALA A 30 14.19 -20.33 -2.91
C ALA A 30 14.40 -18.81 -2.81
N TYR A 31 15.66 -18.35 -2.87
CA TYR A 31 15.99 -16.93 -2.86
C TYR A 31 15.46 -16.19 -4.09
N ILE A 32 15.67 -16.71 -5.29
CA ILE A 32 15.18 -16.10 -6.54
C ILE A 32 13.66 -16.01 -6.54
N VAL A 33 12.96 -17.07 -6.12
CA VAL A 33 11.50 -17.08 -6.02
C VAL A 33 11.03 -16.03 -5.02
N PHE A 34 11.62 -15.96 -3.82
CA PHE A 34 11.27 -14.96 -2.82
C PHE A 34 11.43 -13.52 -3.37
N VAL A 35 12.58 -13.23 -3.98
CA VAL A 35 12.87 -11.90 -4.56
C VAL A 35 11.89 -11.60 -5.69
N SER A 36 11.58 -12.56 -6.55
CA SER A 36 10.62 -12.37 -7.65
C SER A 36 9.22 -12.00 -7.16
N PHE A 37 8.73 -12.61 -6.07
CA PHE A 37 7.46 -12.23 -5.45
C PHE A 37 7.51 -10.82 -4.87
N CYS A 38 8.59 -10.46 -4.18
CA CYS A 38 8.76 -9.12 -3.62
C CYS A 38 8.76 -8.04 -4.72
N VAL A 39 9.52 -8.26 -5.79
CA VAL A 39 9.59 -7.34 -6.94
C VAL A 39 8.24 -7.28 -7.65
N GLY A 40 7.58 -8.41 -7.91
CA GLY A 40 6.27 -8.44 -8.54
C GLY A 40 5.22 -7.64 -7.78
N TYR A 41 5.14 -7.82 -6.46
CA TYR A 41 4.24 -7.04 -5.62
C TYR A 41 4.58 -5.55 -5.60
N ALA A 42 5.85 -5.18 -5.54
CA ALA A 42 6.29 -3.78 -5.57
C ALA A 42 5.97 -3.10 -6.91
N VAL A 43 6.18 -3.79 -8.03
CA VAL A 43 5.86 -3.28 -9.38
C VAL A 43 4.35 -3.07 -9.53
N ILE A 44 3.54 -4.04 -9.08
CA ILE A 44 2.07 -3.92 -9.11
C ILE A 44 1.62 -2.73 -8.27
N ALA A 45 2.14 -2.59 -7.04
CA ALA A 45 1.84 -1.47 -6.16
C ALA A 45 2.19 -0.12 -6.80
N GLY A 46 3.42 0.00 -7.31
CA GLY A 46 3.93 1.21 -7.95
C GLY A 46 3.17 1.57 -9.21
N ALA A 47 2.89 0.61 -10.09
CA ALA A 47 2.14 0.82 -11.33
C ALA A 47 0.69 1.24 -11.07
N LEU A 48 0.02 0.64 -10.08
CA LEU A 48 -1.33 1.02 -9.67
C LEU A 48 -1.39 2.49 -9.23
N VAL A 49 -0.45 2.92 -8.40
CA VAL A 49 -0.40 4.31 -7.91
C VAL A 49 0.00 5.27 -9.03
N SER A 50 1.05 4.97 -9.78
CA SER A 50 1.58 5.88 -10.80
C SER A 50 0.65 6.07 -12.00
N MET A 51 -0.08 5.04 -12.41
CA MET A 51 -0.96 5.10 -13.59
C MET A 51 -2.37 5.58 -13.29
N ILE A 52 -2.94 5.22 -12.12
CA ILE A 52 -4.35 5.51 -11.84
C ILE A 52 -4.52 6.81 -11.05
N CYS A 53 -3.67 7.02 -10.04
CA CYS A 53 -3.83 8.13 -9.11
C CYS A 53 -2.48 8.52 -8.50
N PRO A 54 -1.66 9.34 -9.19
CA PRO A 54 -0.35 9.76 -8.68
C PRO A 54 -0.45 10.54 -7.37
N MET A 55 -1.62 11.15 -7.09
CA MET A 55 -1.95 11.79 -5.82
C MET A 55 -1.99 10.83 -4.62
N ALA A 56 -2.07 9.52 -4.87
CA ALA A 56 -2.00 8.50 -3.83
C ALA A 56 -0.55 8.17 -3.43
N ALA A 57 0.46 8.72 -4.10
CA ALA A 57 1.85 8.57 -3.69
C ALA A 57 2.12 9.33 -2.39
N GLY A 58 2.98 8.77 -1.53
CA GLY A 58 3.39 9.39 -0.27
C GLY A 58 2.57 8.96 0.95
N SER A 59 2.79 9.64 2.07
CA SER A 59 2.27 9.21 3.37
C SER A 59 0.79 9.57 3.54
N GLY A 60 0.35 10.77 3.18
CA GLY A 60 -0.97 11.31 3.51
C GLY A 60 -0.94 12.26 4.70
N ILE A 61 0.05 12.11 5.59
CA ILE A 61 0.17 12.95 6.79
C ILE A 61 0.57 14.38 6.42
N SER A 62 1.62 14.51 5.61
CA SER A 62 2.09 15.78 5.09
C SER A 62 1.02 16.48 4.27
N GLU A 63 0.33 15.75 3.39
CA GLU A 63 -0.69 16.33 2.52
C GLU A 63 -1.94 16.80 3.30
N VAL A 64 -2.40 16.02 4.28
CA VAL A 64 -3.49 16.43 5.17
C VAL A 64 -3.06 17.64 6.01
N LYS A 65 -1.82 17.67 6.51
CA LYS A 65 -1.30 18.82 7.26
C LYS A 65 -1.28 20.09 6.42
N THR A 66 -0.80 20.06 5.18
CA THR A 66 -0.83 21.24 4.30
C THR A 66 -2.25 21.67 3.97
N TYR A 67 -3.17 20.72 3.77
CA TYR A 67 -4.59 21.03 3.60
C TYR A 67 -5.18 21.77 4.80
N LEU A 68 -4.88 21.32 6.03
CA LEU A 68 -5.30 21.99 7.25
C LEU A 68 -4.63 23.36 7.47
N ASN A 69 -3.46 23.60 6.87
CA ASN A 69 -2.84 24.93 6.84
C ASN A 69 -3.46 25.87 5.79
N GLY A 70 -4.55 25.45 5.13
CA GLY A 70 -5.29 26.26 4.16
C GLY A 70 -4.81 26.11 2.71
N VAL A 71 -3.84 25.23 2.43
CA VAL A 71 -3.36 24.97 1.07
C VAL A 71 -4.23 23.89 0.42
N SER A 72 -5.11 24.27 -0.51
CA SER A 72 -5.94 23.29 -1.21
C SER A 72 -5.13 22.48 -2.23
N ILE A 73 -5.07 21.16 -2.04
CA ILE A 73 -4.42 20.23 -2.97
C ILE A 73 -5.50 19.52 -3.78
N HIS A 74 -5.46 19.67 -5.11
CA HIS A 74 -6.44 19.06 -6.01
C HIS A 74 -6.38 17.52 -5.94
N GLY A 75 -7.55 16.89 -5.84
CA GLY A 75 -7.68 15.42 -5.76
C GLY A 75 -7.22 14.79 -4.45
N LEU A 76 -6.85 15.61 -3.45
CA LEU A 76 -6.46 15.10 -2.13
C LEU A 76 -7.63 14.44 -1.41
N LEU A 77 -8.80 15.08 -1.40
CA LEU A 77 -9.97 14.57 -0.67
C LEU A 77 -10.83 13.58 -1.48
N ASP A 78 -10.37 13.14 -2.65
CA ASP A 78 -11.12 12.17 -3.45
C ASP A 78 -11.05 10.77 -2.84
N CYS A 79 -12.21 10.12 -2.69
CA CYS A 79 -12.32 8.72 -2.29
C CYS A 79 -11.53 7.79 -3.22
N LYS A 80 -11.40 8.13 -4.50
CA LYS A 80 -10.60 7.39 -5.49
C LYS A 80 -9.11 7.37 -5.09
N THR A 81 -8.56 8.49 -4.65
CA THR A 81 -7.17 8.62 -4.20
C THR A 81 -6.93 7.72 -2.98
N LEU A 82 -7.87 7.72 -2.02
CA LEU A 82 -7.79 6.85 -0.85
C LEU A 82 -7.82 5.37 -1.22
N PHE A 83 -8.72 4.97 -2.12
CA PHE A 83 -8.81 3.59 -2.59
C PHE A 83 -7.50 3.12 -3.23
N CYS A 84 -6.93 3.92 -4.14
CA CYS A 84 -5.63 3.63 -4.75
C CYS A 84 -4.52 3.49 -3.70
N LYS A 85 -4.52 4.36 -2.67
CA LYS A 85 -3.53 4.34 -1.59
C LYS A 85 -3.63 3.07 -0.73
N LEU A 86 -4.84 2.65 -0.40
CA LEU A 86 -5.11 1.42 0.37
C LEU A 86 -4.71 0.15 -0.40
N VAL A 87 -4.99 0.09 -1.69
CA VAL A 87 -4.59 -1.04 -2.53
C VAL A 87 -3.07 -1.06 -2.68
N GLY A 88 -2.44 0.08 -3.00
CA GLY A 88 -0.99 0.20 -3.15
C GLY A 88 -0.25 -0.24 -1.88
N ILE A 89 -0.68 0.23 -0.70
CA ILE A 89 -0.01 -0.14 0.55
C ILE A 89 -0.20 -1.62 0.91
N THR A 90 -1.32 -2.25 0.52
CA THR A 90 -1.54 -3.69 0.74
C THR A 90 -0.46 -4.52 0.04
N PHE A 91 -0.18 -4.20 -1.23
CA PHE A 91 0.87 -4.86 -2.02
C PHE A 91 2.28 -4.50 -1.54
N THR A 92 2.53 -3.24 -1.15
CA THR A 92 3.81 -2.83 -0.57
C THR A 92 4.12 -3.60 0.71
N ILE A 93 3.16 -3.75 1.63
CA ILE A 93 3.36 -4.56 2.85
C ILE A 93 3.56 -6.04 2.51
N ALA A 94 2.81 -6.58 1.54
CA ALA A 94 2.98 -7.98 1.09
C ALA A 94 4.36 -8.23 0.45
N SER A 95 4.94 -7.23 -0.21
CA SER A 95 6.31 -7.28 -0.74
C SER A 95 7.37 -7.36 0.35
N GLY A 96 7.05 -6.98 1.60
CA GLY A 96 7.99 -6.94 2.71
C GLY A 96 8.78 -5.63 2.82
N ILE A 97 8.42 -4.62 2.03
CA ILE A 97 8.94 -3.25 2.18
C ILE A 97 8.38 -2.66 3.48
N ILE A 98 9.24 -1.99 4.24
CA ILE A 98 8.88 -1.29 5.47
C ILE A 98 8.04 -0.05 5.09
N ALA A 99 6.73 -0.21 5.08
CA ALA A 99 5.76 0.86 4.84
C ALA A 99 4.70 0.87 5.94
N GLY A 100 4.41 2.05 6.49
CA GLY A 100 3.46 2.22 7.59
C GLY A 100 2.03 2.49 7.12
N LYS A 101 1.05 1.77 7.69
CA LYS A 101 -0.40 1.98 7.43
C LYS A 101 -0.98 3.26 8.01
N GLU A 102 -0.21 4.00 8.81
CA GLU A 102 -0.68 5.17 9.56
C GLU A 102 -1.08 6.32 8.64
N GLY A 103 -0.32 6.54 7.56
CA GLY A 103 -0.56 7.63 6.63
C GLY A 103 -1.90 7.55 5.89
N PRO A 104 -2.24 6.39 5.26
CA PRO A 104 -3.56 6.20 4.64
C PRO A 104 -4.73 6.29 5.62
N PHE A 105 -4.53 5.96 6.90
CA PHE A 105 -5.58 6.04 7.92
C PHE A 105 -5.93 7.50 8.25
N ILE A 106 -4.91 8.35 8.41
CA ILE A 106 -5.09 9.80 8.63
C ILE A 106 -5.76 10.46 7.42
N HIS A 107 -5.36 10.06 6.21
CA HIS A 107 -5.97 10.51 4.96
C HIS A 107 -7.45 10.12 4.87
N ALA A 108 -7.80 8.88 5.24
CA ALA A 108 -9.19 8.43 5.31
C ALA A 108 -10.03 9.30 6.25
N GLY A 109 -9.49 9.62 7.44
CA GLY A 109 -10.15 10.51 8.40
C GLY A 109 -10.42 11.90 7.84
N ALA A 110 -9.46 12.47 7.10
CA ALA A 110 -9.62 13.78 6.46
C ALA A 110 -10.75 13.79 5.39
N ILE A 111 -10.91 12.70 4.63
CA ILE A 111 -11.97 12.56 3.62
C ILE A 111 -13.35 12.43 4.27
N VAL A 112 -13.46 11.63 5.34
CA VAL A 112 -14.72 11.53 6.09
C VAL A 112 -15.08 12.87 6.73
N GLY A 113 -14.11 13.54 7.35
CA GLY A 113 -14.31 14.85 7.98
C GLY A 113 -14.74 15.92 6.97
N SER A 114 -14.14 15.94 5.78
CA SER A 114 -14.52 16.90 4.74
C SER A 114 -15.91 16.61 4.14
N GLY A 115 -16.30 15.33 4.03
CA GLY A 115 -17.65 14.94 3.62
C GLY A 115 -18.72 15.37 4.62
N LEU A 116 -18.48 15.16 5.92
CA LEU A 116 -19.39 15.58 6.99
C LEU A 116 -19.51 17.10 7.10
N SER A 117 -18.40 17.84 7.00
CA SER A 117 -18.42 19.31 7.04
C SER A 117 -19.20 19.94 5.88
N ARG A 118 -19.45 19.18 4.82
CA ARG A 118 -20.11 19.63 3.59
C ARG A 118 -21.55 19.13 3.48
N SER A 119 -22.04 18.42 4.52
CA SER A 119 -23.42 17.94 4.70
C SER A 119 -24.19 18.89 5.61
#